data_AF-A0A553GNK0-F1
#
_entry.id   AF-A0A553GNK0-F1
#
_cell.length_a   1.000
_cell.length_b   1.000
_cell.length_c   1.000
_cell.angle_alpha   90.00
_cell.angle_beta   90.00
_cell.angle_gamma   90.00
#
_symmetry.space_group_name_H-M   'P 1'
#
loop_
_entity.id
_entity.type
_entity.pdbx_description
1 polymer ?
#
loop_
_entity_poly.entity_id
_entity_poly.type
_entity_poly.pdbx_seq_one_letter_code
_entity_poly.pdbx_strand_id
1 'polypeptide(L)'
;MKDLAHNYKIRNMNCPRCETPLQVSSIKDVNVSIEIDKCPSCGGAWFDKGELAQIENVIEPTFVEIRHIPKKKEQFEPLACPSCNLHQRLQKVVHPRDKKVIIDHCGYCKGVWLDKGELDAIQKENWLISFGKIFKWLAGEEV
;
A
#
# COMPACT_ATOMS: atom_id res chain seq x y z
N MET A 1 -4.76 -28.46 1.03
CA MET A 1 -5.83 -27.56 1.51
C MET A 1 -5.86 -26.38 0.57
N LYS A 2 -6.95 -26.20 -0.20
CA LYS A 2 -7.00 -25.18 -1.27
C LYS A 2 -7.02 -23.79 -0.63
N ASP A 3 -6.07 -22.94 -1.01
CA ASP A 3 -6.03 -21.52 -0.65
C ASP A 3 -7.36 -20.84 -0.97
N LEU A 4 -8.14 -20.54 0.07
CA LEU A 4 -9.40 -19.79 -0.03
C LEU A 4 -9.19 -18.28 -0.31
N ALA A 5 -7.93 -17.84 -0.44
CA ALA A 5 -7.55 -16.42 -0.57
C ALA A 5 -8.04 -15.75 -1.88
N HIS A 6 -8.42 -16.51 -2.90
CA HIS A 6 -8.81 -15.97 -4.21
C HIS A 6 -10.31 -15.69 -4.40
N ASN A 7 -11.16 -16.01 -3.42
CA ASN A 7 -12.62 -15.98 -3.62
C ASN A 7 -13.33 -14.78 -2.95
N TYR A 8 -12.61 -13.69 -2.67
CA TYR A 8 -13.12 -12.52 -1.92
C TYR A 8 -12.77 -11.15 -2.53
N LYS A 9 -12.12 -11.11 -3.71
CA LYS A 9 -11.71 -9.87 -4.38
C LYS A 9 -12.92 -9.20 -5.06
N ILE A 10 -13.21 -7.96 -4.68
CA ILE A 10 -14.20 -7.12 -5.36
C ILE A 10 -13.65 -6.74 -6.74
N ARG A 11 -14.43 -6.97 -7.81
CA ARG A 11 -14.04 -6.62 -9.20
C ARG A 11 -14.14 -5.12 -9.49
N ASN A 12 -14.98 -4.40 -8.75
CA ASN A 12 -15.18 -2.95 -8.87
C ASN A 12 -14.92 -2.29 -7.51
N MET A 13 -13.66 -1.99 -7.25
CA MET A 13 -13.25 -1.35 -6.00
C MET A 13 -13.55 0.15 -6.03
N ASN A 14 -14.07 0.66 -4.92
CA ASN A 14 -14.21 2.09 -4.69
C ASN A 14 -13.10 2.59 -3.77
N CYS A 15 -12.65 3.82 -3.99
CA CYS A 15 -11.66 4.48 -3.15
C CYS A 15 -12.18 4.57 -1.70
N PRO A 16 -11.42 4.08 -0.70
CA PRO A 16 -11.86 4.14 0.68
C PRO A 16 -11.85 5.56 1.27
N ARG A 17 -11.27 6.55 0.58
CA ARG A 17 -11.26 7.96 1.01
C ARG A 17 -12.38 8.80 0.42
N CYS A 18 -12.76 8.57 -0.84
CA CYS A 18 -13.69 9.44 -1.56
C CYS A 18 -14.70 8.68 -2.42
N GLU A 19 -14.78 7.36 -2.28
CA GLU A 19 -15.76 6.46 -2.93
C GLU A 19 -15.70 6.43 -4.47
N THR A 20 -14.81 7.20 -5.09
CA THR A 20 -14.58 7.19 -6.54
C THR A 20 -14.08 5.80 -6.98
N PRO A 21 -14.64 5.21 -8.05
CA PRO A 21 -14.15 3.94 -8.59
C PRO A 21 -12.65 3.99 -8.88
N LEU A 22 -11.92 2.98 -8.40
CA LEU A 22 -10.50 2.84 -8.68
C LEU A 22 -10.30 2.43 -10.15
N GLN A 23 -9.17 2.84 -10.72
CA GLN A 23 -8.79 2.54 -12.09
C GLN A 23 -7.44 1.83 -12.11
N VAL A 24 -7.33 0.80 -12.95
CA VAL A 24 -6.06 0.09 -13.15
C VAL A 24 -5.03 1.06 -13.74
N SER A 25 -3.86 1.11 -13.12
CA SER A 25 -2.71 1.90 -13.53
C SER A 25 -1.47 1.03 -13.49
N SER A 26 -0.61 1.13 -14.52
CA SER A 26 0.65 0.39 -14.54
C SER A 26 1.79 1.26 -14.03
N ILE A 27 2.52 0.77 -13.02
CA ILE A 27 3.83 1.32 -12.66
C ILE A 27 4.87 0.51 -13.42
N LYS A 28 5.62 1.18 -14.28
CA LYS A 28 6.67 0.57 -15.11
C LYS A 28 8.03 1.09 -14.70
N ASP A 29 8.97 0.17 -14.58
CA ASP A 29 10.41 0.43 -14.50
C ASP A 29 11.16 -0.51 -15.46
N VAL A 30 12.47 -0.31 -15.60
CA VAL A 30 13.37 -0.99 -16.55
C VAL A 30 13.17 -2.51 -16.60
N ASN A 31 12.90 -3.14 -15.45
CA ASN A 31 12.78 -4.60 -15.35
C ASN A 31 11.44 -5.09 -14.76
N VAL A 32 10.52 -4.20 -14.39
CA VAL A 32 9.28 -4.55 -13.69
C VAL A 32 8.11 -3.72 -14.22
N SER A 33 6.97 -4.38 -14.42
CA SER A 33 5.69 -3.71 -14.63
C SER A 33 4.69 -4.32 -13.69
N ILE A 34 4.15 -3.52 -12.77
CA ILE A 34 3.03 -3.94 -11.91
C ILE A 34 1.76 -3.18 -12.31
N GLU A 35 0.62 -3.85 -12.18
CA GLU A 35 -0.69 -3.22 -12.24
C GLU A 35 -1.14 -2.92 -10.82
N ILE A 36 -1.67 -1.73 -10.60
CA ILE A 36 -2.20 -1.27 -9.31
C ILE A 36 -3.55 -0.59 -9.54
N ASP A 37 -4.34 -0.42 -8.48
CA ASP A 37 -5.63 0.24 -8.54
C ASP A 37 -5.54 1.66 -7.96
N LYS A 38 -5.56 2.68 -8.83
CA LYS A 38 -5.35 4.09 -8.45
C LYS A 38 -6.65 4.88 -8.47
N CYS A 39 -6.85 5.71 -7.47
CA CYS A 39 -7.96 6.65 -7.43
C CYS A 39 -7.64 7.89 -8.28
N PRO A 40 -8.44 8.21 -9.32
CA PRO A 40 -8.21 9.40 -10.14
C PRO A 40 -8.56 10.71 -9.41
N SER A 41 -9.36 10.65 -8.34
CA SER A 41 -9.83 11.82 -7.59
C SER A 41 -8.82 12.27 -6.53
N CYS A 42 -8.49 11.40 -5.57
CA CYS A 42 -7.58 11.75 -4.48
C CYS A 42 -6.11 11.39 -4.75
N GLY A 43 -5.84 10.52 -5.73
CA GLY A 43 -4.50 10.06 -6.08
C GLY A 43 -3.94 8.93 -5.20
N GLY A 44 -4.70 8.42 -4.24
CA GLY A 44 -4.32 7.22 -3.47
C GLY A 44 -4.36 5.95 -4.33
N ALA A 45 -3.67 4.92 -3.89
CA ALA A 45 -3.47 3.68 -4.64
C ALA A 45 -3.59 2.44 -3.74
N TRP A 46 -4.18 1.40 -4.29
CA TRP A 46 -4.25 0.07 -3.72
C TRP A 46 -3.25 -0.86 -4.40
N PHE A 47 -2.53 -1.62 -3.59
CA PHE A 47 -1.59 -2.65 -3.97
C PHE A 47 -2.09 -3.98 -3.41
N ASP A 48 -2.27 -4.97 -4.27
CA ASP A 48 -2.54 -6.32 -3.81
C ASP A 48 -1.30 -6.94 -3.14
N LYS A 49 -1.53 -8.08 -2.49
CA LYS A 49 -0.49 -8.83 -1.78
C LYS A 49 0.72 -9.07 -2.70
N GLY A 50 1.85 -8.47 -2.33
CA GLY A 50 3.14 -8.68 -3.01
C GLY A 50 3.42 -7.76 -4.20
N GLU A 51 2.49 -6.90 -4.62
CA GLU A 51 2.73 -5.91 -5.69
C GLU A 51 3.70 -4.82 -5.24
N LEU A 52 3.48 -4.28 -4.04
CA LEU A 52 4.37 -3.26 -3.45
C LEU A 52 5.82 -3.78 -3.33
N ALA A 53 6.01 -5.09 -3.15
CA ALA A 53 7.33 -5.69 -3.02
C ALA A 53 8.11 -5.77 -4.34
N GLN A 54 7.41 -5.73 -5.47
CA GLN A 54 8.04 -5.82 -6.80
C GLN A 54 8.66 -4.49 -7.24
N ILE A 55 8.27 -3.36 -6.62
CA ILE A 55 8.76 -2.02 -6.97
C ILE A 55 9.80 -1.46 -5.99
N GLU A 56 10.32 -2.28 -5.07
CA GLU A 56 11.27 -1.88 -4.02
C GLU A 56 12.68 -1.53 -4.51
N ASN A 57 13.05 -1.93 -5.74
CA ASN A 57 14.39 -1.71 -6.31
C ASN A 57 14.42 -0.58 -7.35
N VAL A 58 13.35 0.23 -7.41
CA VAL A 58 13.12 1.21 -8.48
C VAL A 58 13.61 2.60 -8.03
N ILE A 59 14.88 2.86 -8.35
CA ILE A 59 15.53 4.17 -8.58
C ILE A 59 16.02 4.97 -7.34
N GLU A 60 17.30 5.36 -7.43
CA GLU A 60 18.04 6.27 -6.56
C GLU A 60 17.33 7.63 -6.38
N PRO A 61 17.42 8.24 -5.19
CA PRO A 61 16.73 9.49 -4.90
C PRO A 61 17.26 10.61 -5.81
N THR A 62 16.49 10.96 -6.84
CA THR A 62 16.69 12.22 -7.54
C THR A 62 16.39 13.35 -6.54
N PHE A 63 17.42 14.17 -6.36
CA PHE A 63 17.49 15.25 -5.40
C PHE A 63 16.30 16.21 -5.57
N VAL A 64 15.68 16.57 -4.43
CA VAL A 64 14.66 17.62 -4.25
C VAL A 64 13.27 17.30 -4.81
N GLU A 65 12.52 16.44 -4.12
CA GLU A 65 11.05 16.44 -4.25
C GLU A 65 10.43 16.69 -2.89
N ILE A 66 9.61 17.73 -2.82
CA ILE A 66 8.76 18.06 -1.69
C ILE A 66 7.81 16.87 -1.49
N ARG A 67 8.13 15.99 -0.53
CA ARG A 67 7.25 14.89 -0.11
C ARG A 67 5.96 15.48 0.43
N HIS A 68 4.88 15.42 -0.34
CA HIS A 68 3.55 15.83 0.12
C HIS A 68 2.90 14.68 0.89
N ILE A 69 3.47 14.36 2.06
CA ILE A 69 2.89 13.37 2.98
C ILE A 69 1.63 13.99 3.61
N PRO A 70 0.48 13.28 3.65
CA PRO A 70 -0.72 13.80 4.32
C PRO A 70 -0.47 14.10 5.80
N LYS A 71 -1.29 14.98 6.42
CA LYS A 71 -1.13 15.24 7.86
C LYS A 71 -1.42 13.99 8.67
N LYS A 72 -0.76 13.84 9.81
CA LYS A 72 -0.91 12.68 10.71
C LYS A 72 -2.38 12.36 11.02
N LYS A 73 -3.22 13.38 11.25
CA LYS A 73 -4.66 13.19 11.49
C LYS A 73 -5.34 12.45 10.33
N GLU A 74 -5.09 12.88 9.10
CA GLU A 74 -5.68 12.32 7.88
C GLU A 74 -5.21 10.87 7.63
N GLN A 75 -3.94 10.58 7.95
CA GLN A 75 -3.37 9.24 7.86
C GLN A 75 -3.97 8.26 8.89
N PHE A 76 -4.46 8.72 10.04
CA PHE A 76 -5.10 7.87 11.05
C PHE A 76 -6.61 7.67 10.85
N GLU A 77 -7.24 8.39 9.91
CA GLU A 77 -8.66 8.20 9.61
C GLU A 77 -8.94 6.74 9.20
N PRO A 78 -9.96 6.08 9.77
CA PRO A 78 -10.20 4.66 9.54
C PRO A 78 -10.68 4.42 8.10
N LEU A 79 -10.00 3.51 7.40
CA LEU A 79 -10.35 3.11 6.04
C LEU A 79 -10.88 1.67 6.01
N ALA A 80 -11.83 1.40 5.11
CA ALA A 80 -12.26 0.04 4.80
C ALA A 80 -11.37 -0.54 3.70
N CYS A 81 -11.13 -1.85 3.73
CA CYS A 81 -10.43 -2.55 2.66
C CYS A 81 -11.28 -2.50 1.38
N PRO A 82 -10.78 -1.88 0.29
CA PRO A 82 -11.54 -1.78 -0.96
C PRO A 82 -11.63 -3.12 -1.69
N SER A 83 -10.72 -4.06 -1.39
CA SER A 83 -10.60 -5.34 -2.09
C SER A 83 -11.45 -6.46 -1.48
N CYS A 84 -11.74 -6.42 -0.17
CA CYS A 84 -12.47 -7.49 0.52
C CYS A 84 -13.98 -7.20 0.61
N ASN A 85 -14.83 -8.17 0.25
CA ASN A 85 -16.31 -8.04 0.39
C ASN A 85 -16.78 -7.78 1.84
N LEU A 86 -15.99 -8.12 2.86
CA LEU A 86 -16.31 -7.83 4.27
C LEU A 86 -15.98 -6.40 4.71
N HIS A 87 -15.43 -5.55 3.84
CA HIS A 87 -15.04 -4.16 4.15
C HIS A 87 -14.28 -4.02 5.47
N GLN A 88 -13.38 -4.98 5.74
CA GLN A 88 -12.58 -5.00 6.98
C GLN A 88 -11.81 -3.69 7.14
N ARG A 89 -11.75 -3.17 8.36
CA ARG A 89 -10.92 -1.98 8.64
C ARG A 89 -9.45 -2.27 8.34
N LEU A 90 -8.82 -1.35 7.63
CA LEU A 90 -7.38 -1.36 7.40
C LEU A 90 -6.66 -1.04 8.72
N GLN A 91 -5.60 -1.78 8.97
CA GLN A 91 -4.72 -1.60 10.12
C GLN A 91 -3.71 -0.51 9.79
N LYS A 92 -3.51 0.42 10.72
CA LYS A 92 -2.51 1.48 10.59
C LYS A 92 -1.14 0.95 11.02
N VAL A 93 -0.18 0.97 10.09
CA VAL A 93 1.20 0.51 10.32
C VAL A 93 2.13 1.69 10.12
N VAL A 94 2.80 2.12 11.18
CA VAL A 94 3.83 3.16 11.06
C VAL A 94 5.02 2.59 10.29
N HIS A 95 5.46 3.28 9.25
CA HIS A 95 6.63 2.89 8.49
C HIS A 95 7.88 2.89 9.41
N PRO A 96 8.77 1.87 9.32
CA PRO A 96 9.76 1.62 10.37
C PRO A 96 10.94 2.59 10.34
N ARG A 97 11.21 3.22 9.19
CA ARG A 97 12.29 4.20 9.01
C ARG A 97 11.78 5.63 9.02
N ASP A 98 10.77 5.92 8.21
CA ASP A 98 10.09 7.21 8.20
C ASP A 98 8.80 7.17 9.03
N LYS A 99 8.91 7.52 10.33
CA LYS A 99 7.77 7.54 11.27
C LYS A 99 6.66 8.54 10.89
N LYS A 100 6.85 9.35 9.84
CA LYS A 100 5.84 10.28 9.32
C LYS A 100 4.89 9.63 8.32
N VAL A 101 5.21 8.43 7.83
CA VAL A 101 4.41 7.65 6.89
C VAL A 101 3.68 6.55 7.65
N ILE A 102 2.36 6.47 7.47
CA ILE A 102 1.48 5.48 8.09
C ILE A 102 0.74 4.77 6.97
N ILE A 103 0.99 3.47 6.89
CA ILE A 103 0.49 2.61 5.83
C ILE A 103 -0.81 1.94 6.30
N ASP A 104 -1.77 1.84 5.39
CA ASP A 104 -3.03 1.14 5.62
C ASP A 104 -2.95 -0.30 5.08
N HIS A 105 -2.91 -1.28 5.98
CA HIS A 105 -2.73 -2.70 5.64
C HIS A 105 -3.96 -3.54 5.97
N CYS A 106 -4.39 -4.40 5.05
CA CYS A 106 -5.47 -5.35 5.32
C CYS A 106 -4.92 -6.64 5.97
N GLY A 107 -5.30 -6.91 7.22
CA GLY A 107 -4.93 -8.14 7.92
C GLY A 107 -5.42 -9.44 7.27
N TYR A 108 -6.43 -9.38 6.39
CA TYR A 108 -7.04 -10.53 5.73
C TYR A 108 -6.42 -10.82 4.35
N CYS A 109 -6.64 -9.96 3.35
CA CYS A 109 -6.11 -10.16 2.00
C CYS A 109 -4.64 -9.76 1.84
N LYS A 110 -4.06 -9.11 2.86
CA LYS A 110 -2.66 -8.61 2.86
C LYS A 110 -2.36 -7.53 1.82
N GLY A 111 -3.38 -6.90 1.26
CA GLY A 111 -3.23 -5.72 0.41
C GLY A 111 -2.97 -4.45 1.23
N VAL A 112 -2.50 -3.42 0.53
CA VAL A 112 -2.01 -2.17 1.10
C VAL A 112 -2.65 -0.99 0.37
N TRP A 113 -3.15 -0.03 1.14
CA TRP A 113 -3.53 1.29 0.65
C TRP A 113 -2.42 2.29 0.98
N LEU A 114 -2.07 3.12 0.00
CA LEU A 114 -1.17 4.26 0.15
C LEU A 114 -1.88 5.51 -0.34
N ASP A 115 -1.75 6.59 0.42
CA ASP A 115 -2.23 7.88 -0.02
C ASP A 115 -1.31 8.53 -1.04
N LYS A 116 -1.85 9.55 -1.71
CA LYS A 116 -1.06 10.39 -2.60
C LYS A 116 0.17 10.91 -1.85
N GLY A 117 1.35 10.72 -2.44
CA GLY A 117 2.63 11.15 -1.88
C GLY A 117 3.27 10.18 -0.88
N GLU A 118 2.56 9.15 -0.40
CA GLU A 118 3.15 8.11 0.45
C GLU A 118 3.96 7.10 -0.36
N LEU A 119 3.49 6.75 -1.57
CA LEU A 119 4.24 5.91 -2.49
C LEU A 119 5.61 6.51 -2.82
N ASP A 120 5.66 7.81 -3.13
CA ASP A 120 6.91 8.54 -3.43
C ASP A 120 7.84 8.63 -2.20
N ALA A 121 7.28 8.55 -0.99
CA ALA A 121 8.06 8.49 0.25
C ALA A 121 8.67 7.10 0.47
N ILE A 122 7.97 6.05 0.04
CA ILE A 122 8.37 4.64 0.18
C ILE A 122 9.41 4.24 -0.88
N GLN A 123 9.25 4.69 -2.12
CA GLN A 123 10.13 4.33 -3.25
C GLN A 123 11.58 4.86 -3.11
N LYS A 124 11.86 5.74 -2.16
CA LYS A 124 13.21 6.31 -1.94
C LYS A 124 14.14 5.42 -1.08
N GLU A 125 13.72 4.22 -0.66
CA GLU A 125 14.49 3.41 0.28
C GLU A 125 14.48 1.90 -0.01
N ASN A 126 15.65 1.25 0.13
CA ASN A 126 15.84 -0.21 0.13
C ASN A 126 14.93 -0.87 1.20
N TRP A 127 13.78 -1.37 0.78
CA TRP A 127 12.66 -1.79 1.63
C TRP A 127 12.80 -3.21 2.21
N LEU A 128 13.59 -4.09 1.60
CA LEU A 128 13.86 -5.46 2.11
C LEU A 128 14.31 -5.52 3.58
N ILE A 129 15.06 -4.53 4.05
CA ILE A 129 15.55 -4.49 5.44
C ILE A 129 14.48 -3.98 6.42
N SER A 130 13.56 -3.13 5.94
CA SER A 130 12.49 -2.52 6.72
C SER A 130 11.30 -3.46 6.87
N PHE A 131 10.88 -4.10 5.78
CA PHE A 131 9.74 -5.01 5.79
C PHE A 131 10.09 -6.46 6.08
N GLY A 132 11.35 -6.92 5.91
CA GLY A 132 11.75 -8.20 6.49
C GLY A 132 11.52 -8.25 8.01
N LYS A 133 11.67 -7.11 8.70
CA LYS A 133 11.35 -6.97 10.13
C LYS A 133 9.86 -6.78 10.40
N ILE A 134 9.15 -6.01 9.60
CA ILE A 134 7.70 -5.80 9.76
C ILE A 134 6.90 -7.05 9.40
N PHE A 135 7.20 -7.74 8.29
CA PHE A 135 6.55 -9.00 7.93
C PHE A 135 6.90 -10.12 8.91
N LYS A 136 8.14 -10.22 9.42
CA LYS A 136 8.44 -11.15 10.53
C LYS A 136 7.60 -10.85 11.77
N TRP A 137 7.50 -9.57 12.16
CA TRP A 137 6.67 -9.14 13.30
C TRP A 137 5.17 -9.36 13.07
N LEU A 138 4.65 -9.05 11.88
CA LEU A 138 3.24 -9.27 11.49
C LEU A 138 2.89 -10.75 11.27
N ALA A 139 3.88 -11.59 10.96
CA ALA A 139 3.73 -13.03 10.81
C ALA A 139 3.86 -13.79 12.15
N GLY A 140 4.20 -13.11 13.25
CA GLY A 140 4.36 -13.74 14.56
C GLY A 140 5.60 -14.63 14.69
N GLU A 141 6.61 -14.45 13.83
CA GLU A 141 7.91 -15.09 13.99
C GLU A 141 8.78 -14.18 14.87
N GLU A 142 8.85 -14.51 16.16
CA GLU A 142 9.82 -13.91 17.09
C GLU A 142 11.25 -14.14 16.57
N VAL A 143 12.09 -13.11 16.75
CA VAL A 143 13.55 -13.26 16.73
C VAL A 143 14.02 -13.94 18.00
#